data_AF-X8CCF4-F1
#
_entry.id   AF-X8CCF4-F1
#
_cell.length_a   1.000
_cell.length_b   1.000
_cell.length_c   1.000
_cell.angle_alpha   90.00
_cell.angle_beta   90.00
_cell.angle_gamma   90.00
#
_symmetry.space_group_name_H-M   'P 1'
#
loop_
_entity.id
_entity.type
_entity.pdbx_description
1 polymer ?
#
loop_
_entity_poly.entity_id
_entity_poly.type
_entity_poly.pdbx_seq_one_letter_code
_entity_poly.pdbx_strand_id
1 'polypeptide(L)'
;MADSKLTIADRSFASRLIMGTGGASNLAVLEEALVASGTELTTVAIRRVDAEGGTGLLDLLDRLGITPLPNTAGCRGAAEAVLTAQLAREALNTNWIKLEVIADERTLLPDAVELVRAAEQLVDDGFVVLPYTNDDPVLARRLEDAGCAAVMPLGSPIGTGLGITNPHNIEMIVAGPTSRWCSTPASAPPATPRWPWNWVATPCCWPPR
;
A
#
# COMPACT_ATOMS: atom_id res chain seq x y z
N MET A 1 -11.93 -10.55 -20.48
CA MET A 1 -11.26 -9.74 -19.45
C MET A 1 -10.93 -10.70 -18.30
N ALA A 2 -9.74 -10.66 -17.72
CA ALA A 2 -9.37 -11.63 -16.70
C ALA A 2 -10.19 -11.39 -15.43
N ASP A 3 -11.16 -12.28 -15.23
CA ASP A 3 -12.16 -12.32 -14.15
C ASP A 3 -11.56 -12.79 -12.81
N SER A 4 -10.26 -12.56 -12.61
CA SER A 4 -9.54 -13.02 -11.42
C SER A 4 -9.47 -11.92 -10.36
N LYS A 5 -9.92 -12.26 -9.16
CA LYS A 5 -9.74 -11.45 -7.96
C LYS A 5 -8.25 -11.15 -7.73
N LEU A 6 -7.95 -9.97 -7.21
CA LEU A 6 -6.64 -9.65 -6.66
C LEU A 6 -6.46 -10.45 -5.37
N THR A 7 -5.36 -11.18 -5.23
CA THR A 7 -5.04 -11.87 -3.97
C THR A 7 -3.74 -11.32 -3.43
N ILE A 8 -3.75 -10.88 -2.18
CA ILE A 8 -2.57 -10.42 -1.43
C ILE A 8 -2.60 -11.18 -0.11
N ALA A 9 -1.51 -11.89 0.21
CA ALA A 9 -1.43 -12.78 1.37
C ALA A 9 -2.69 -13.66 1.54
N ASP A 10 -3.41 -13.49 2.64
CA ASP A 10 -4.57 -14.27 3.06
C ASP A 10 -5.92 -13.71 2.56
N ARG A 11 -5.93 -12.61 1.78
CA ARG A 11 -7.16 -11.92 1.36
C ARG A 11 -7.30 -11.82 -0.16
N SER A 12 -8.54 -11.83 -0.63
CA SER A 12 -8.88 -11.63 -2.03
C SER A 12 -9.89 -10.50 -2.21
N PHE A 13 -9.64 -9.62 -3.17
CA PHE A 13 -10.42 -8.42 -3.49
C PHE A 13 -10.91 -8.50 -4.94
N ALA A 14 -12.16 -8.12 -5.20
CA ALA A 14 -12.65 -7.99 -6.57
C ALA A 14 -12.09 -6.71 -7.22
N SER A 15 -12.03 -5.62 -6.46
CA SER A 15 -11.44 -4.36 -6.85
C SER A 15 -9.91 -4.39 -6.81
N ARG A 16 -9.29 -3.79 -7.81
CA ARG A 16 -7.83 -3.58 -7.90
C ARG A 16 -7.43 -2.14 -7.57
N LEU A 17 -8.40 -1.31 -7.16
CA LEU A 17 -8.18 0.07 -6.77
C LEU A 17 -8.14 0.16 -5.24
N ILE A 18 -6.96 0.43 -4.70
CA ILE A 18 -6.76 0.75 -3.28
C ILE A 18 -6.84 2.26 -3.12
N MET A 19 -7.68 2.73 -2.20
CA MET A 19 -7.86 4.17 -1.96
C MET A 19 -7.04 4.65 -0.76
N GLY A 20 -6.69 5.93 -0.75
CA GLY A 20 -6.17 6.62 0.41
C GLY A 20 -7.19 7.56 1.03
N THR A 21 -7.01 7.90 2.30
CA THR A 21 -7.85 8.85 3.05
C THR A 21 -7.24 10.25 3.14
N GLY A 22 -5.99 10.40 2.70
CA GLY A 22 -5.31 11.68 2.64
C GLY A 22 -5.91 12.63 1.60
N GLY A 23 -5.99 13.93 1.92
CA GLY A 23 -6.43 14.98 1.00
C GLY A 23 -7.94 15.21 0.94
N ALA A 24 -8.77 14.35 1.56
CA ALA A 24 -10.20 14.59 1.65
C ALA A 24 -10.52 15.81 2.53
N SER A 25 -11.42 16.67 2.07
CA SER A 25 -11.81 17.89 2.78
C SER A 25 -12.71 17.63 3.99
N ASN A 26 -13.53 16.57 3.94
CA ASN A 26 -14.37 16.09 5.02
C ASN A 26 -14.81 14.62 4.76
N LEU A 27 -15.43 14.00 5.77
CA LEU A 27 -15.86 12.59 5.70
C LEU A 27 -16.98 12.33 4.69
N ALA A 28 -17.89 13.29 4.44
CA ALA A 28 -18.97 13.09 3.47
C ALA A 28 -18.43 12.98 2.03
N VAL A 29 -17.48 13.85 1.67
CA VAL A 29 -16.79 13.79 0.38
C VAL A 29 -15.94 12.52 0.26
N LEU A 30 -15.30 12.08 1.35
CA LEU A 30 -14.56 10.82 1.37
C LEU A 30 -15.50 9.62 1.15
N GLU A 31 -16.65 9.58 1.82
CA GLU A 31 -17.65 8.52 1.66
C GLU A 31 -18.11 8.39 0.21
N GLU A 32 -18.50 9.50 -0.43
CA GLU A 32 -18.90 9.52 -1.85
C GLU A 32 -17.78 8.96 -2.75
N ALA A 33 -16.53 9.34 -2.50
CA ALA A 33 -15.38 8.87 -3.27
C ALA A 33 -15.12 7.36 -3.07
N LEU A 34 -15.23 6.87 -1.83
CA LEU A 34 -15.05 5.44 -1.52
C LEU A 34 -16.11 4.58 -2.20
N VAL A 35 -17.38 4.99 -2.10
CA VAL A 35 -18.51 4.30 -2.77
C VAL A 35 -18.32 4.30 -4.29
N ALA A 36 -18.02 5.46 -4.88
CA ALA A 36 -17.84 5.58 -6.33
C ALA A 36 -16.63 4.77 -6.84
N SER A 37 -15.57 4.64 -6.04
CA SER A 37 -14.37 3.88 -6.40
C SER A 37 -14.57 2.36 -6.39
N GLY A 38 -15.58 1.87 -5.64
CA GLY A 38 -15.75 0.44 -5.39
C GLY A 38 -14.54 -0.21 -4.73
N THR A 39 -13.74 0.54 -3.97
CA THR A 39 -12.57 0.01 -3.27
C THR A 39 -12.98 -0.94 -2.15
N GLU A 40 -12.19 -1.98 -1.92
CA GLU A 40 -12.37 -2.92 -0.81
C GLU A 40 -11.25 -2.80 0.24
N LEU A 41 -10.26 -1.94 -0.02
CA LEU A 41 -9.07 -1.76 0.81
C LEU A 41 -8.65 -0.29 0.80
N THR A 42 -8.62 0.36 1.96
CA THR A 42 -8.37 1.79 2.08
C THR A 42 -7.32 2.11 3.13
N THR A 43 -6.31 2.92 2.78
CA THR A 43 -5.21 3.21 3.68
C THR A 43 -5.57 4.26 4.73
N VAL A 44 -5.19 4.02 5.98
CA VAL A 44 -5.42 4.93 7.12
C VAL A 44 -4.11 5.24 7.84
N ALA A 45 -3.86 6.52 8.13
CA ALA A 45 -2.68 6.92 8.89
C ALA A 45 -2.98 6.82 10.39
N ILE A 46 -2.17 6.05 11.14
CA ILE A 46 -2.40 5.80 12.57
C ILE A 46 -2.45 7.09 13.40
N ARG A 47 -1.56 8.06 13.11
CA ARG A 47 -1.55 9.35 13.80
C ARG A 47 -2.87 10.13 13.73
N ARG A 48 -3.70 9.87 12.71
CA ARG A 48 -5.01 10.54 12.55
C ARG A 48 -6.14 9.85 13.30
N VAL A 49 -5.99 8.56 13.60
CA VAL A 49 -6.99 7.81 14.37
C VAL A 49 -7.01 8.28 15.83
N ASP A 50 -5.86 8.66 16.39
CA ASP A 50 -5.79 9.05 17.81
C ASP A 50 -6.16 10.52 18.10
N ALA A 51 -5.98 11.43 17.14
CA ALA A 51 -6.02 12.87 17.40
C ALA A 51 -7.44 13.50 17.45
N GLU A 52 -8.45 12.88 16.83
CA GLU A 52 -9.79 13.48 16.70
C GLU A 52 -10.90 12.76 17.51
N GLY A 53 -10.57 11.82 18.39
CA GLY A 53 -11.60 10.96 19.01
C GLY A 53 -12.15 9.89 18.04
N GLY A 54 -11.52 9.74 16.87
CA GLY A 54 -11.08 8.49 16.27
C GLY A 54 -12.06 7.53 15.63
N THR A 55 -13.35 7.54 15.99
CA THR A 55 -14.27 6.51 15.47
C THR A 55 -14.78 6.85 14.07
N GLY A 56 -14.98 8.12 13.72
CA GLY A 56 -15.70 8.52 12.50
C GLY A 56 -15.16 7.94 11.18
N LEU A 57 -13.84 7.84 11.01
CA LEU A 57 -13.25 7.25 9.80
C LEU A 57 -13.33 5.71 9.82
N LEU A 58 -13.01 5.09 10.95
CA LEU A 58 -13.04 3.63 11.06
C LEU A 58 -14.49 3.11 10.98
N ASP A 59 -15.43 3.79 11.64
CA ASP A 59 -16.87 3.54 11.56
C ASP A 59 -17.39 3.70 10.13
N LEU A 60 -16.89 4.69 9.39
CA LEU A 60 -17.22 4.88 7.98
C LEU A 60 -16.73 3.68 7.15
N LEU A 61 -15.48 3.26 7.32
CA LEU A 61 -14.93 2.11 6.59
C LEU A 61 -15.67 0.82 6.93
N ASP A 62 -15.97 0.58 8.21
CA ASP A 62 -16.73 -0.58 8.68
C ASP A 62 -18.15 -0.61 8.09
N ARG A 63 -18.86 0.53 8.13
CA ARG A 63 -20.19 0.67 7.54
C ARG A 63 -20.21 0.42 6.03
N LEU A 64 -19.14 0.78 5.33
CA LEU A 64 -18.98 0.52 3.89
C LEU A 64 -18.43 -0.89 3.58
N GLY A 65 -18.06 -1.68 4.59
CA GLY A 65 -17.45 -3.00 4.42
C GLY A 65 -16.04 -2.93 3.79
N ILE A 66 -15.33 -1.82 3.98
CA ILE A 66 -14.00 -1.57 3.42
C ILE A 66 -12.93 -1.95 4.44
N THR A 67 -11.96 -2.77 4.04
CA THR A 67 -10.85 -3.15 4.92
C THR A 67 -9.93 -1.95 5.16
N PRO A 68 -9.64 -1.58 6.43
CA PRO A 68 -8.61 -0.59 6.72
C PRO A 68 -7.21 -1.19 6.53
N LEU A 69 -6.33 -0.46 5.85
CA LEU A 69 -4.91 -0.75 5.71
C LEU A 69 -4.11 0.32 6.46
N PRO A 70 -3.66 0.09 7.71
CA PRO A 70 -2.87 1.09 8.40
C PRO A 70 -1.56 1.34 7.66
N ASN A 71 -1.05 2.57 7.76
CA ASN A 71 0.24 2.95 7.22
C ASN A 71 1.14 3.63 8.27
N THR A 72 2.43 3.58 8.03
CA THR A 72 3.46 4.23 8.85
C THR A 72 3.82 5.62 8.30
N ALA A 73 2.85 6.34 7.73
CA ALA A 73 3.09 7.65 7.12
C ALA A 73 3.75 8.62 8.12
N GLY A 74 4.76 9.34 7.64
CA GLY A 74 5.54 10.29 8.43
C GLY A 74 6.71 9.69 9.23
N CYS A 75 6.91 8.37 9.18
CA CYS A 75 8.08 7.73 9.79
C CYS A 75 9.35 7.98 8.96
N ARG A 76 10.48 8.28 9.62
CA ARG A 76 11.76 8.61 8.96
C ARG A 76 12.87 7.56 9.16
N GLY A 77 12.58 6.50 9.89
CA GLY A 77 13.52 5.40 10.10
C GLY A 77 12.80 4.12 10.47
N ALA A 78 13.53 3.01 10.43
CA ALA A 78 12.97 1.68 10.61
C ALA A 78 12.35 1.50 12.00
N ALA A 79 13.01 1.98 13.05
CA ALA A 79 12.52 1.88 14.42
C ALA A 79 11.17 2.60 14.63
N GLU A 80 11.00 3.78 14.02
CA GLU A 80 9.75 4.55 14.11
C GLU A 80 8.61 3.86 13.34
N ALA A 81 8.92 3.33 12.15
CA ALA A 81 7.95 2.62 11.34
C ALA A 81 7.50 1.32 12.02
N VAL A 82 8.43 0.54 12.58
CA VAL A 82 8.13 -0.70 13.30
C VAL A 82 7.26 -0.43 14.53
N LEU A 83 7.62 0.57 15.34
CA LEU A 83 6.80 0.97 16.50
C LEU A 83 5.39 1.40 16.06
N THR A 84 5.28 2.20 15.00
CA THR A 84 3.99 2.64 14.46
C THR A 84 3.14 1.47 13.96
N ALA A 85 3.75 0.49 13.32
CA ALA A 85 3.08 -0.73 12.86
C ALA A 85 2.60 -1.60 14.02
N GLN A 86 3.41 -1.73 15.08
CA GLN A 86 3.00 -2.44 16.30
C GLN A 86 1.81 -1.75 16.98
N LEU A 87 1.82 -0.42 17.08
CA LEU A 87 0.67 0.36 17.57
C LEU A 87 -0.56 0.17 16.68
N ALA A 88 -0.38 0.17 15.35
CA ALA A 88 -1.44 -0.09 14.39
C ALA A 88 -2.11 -1.45 14.61
N ARG A 89 -1.30 -2.48 14.87
CA ARG A 89 -1.78 -3.85 15.10
C ARG A 89 -2.67 -3.92 16.33
N GLU A 90 -2.27 -3.31 17.43
CA GLU A 90 -3.07 -3.27 18.65
C GLU A 90 -4.34 -2.43 18.47
N ALA A 91 -4.25 -1.28 17.79
CA ALA A 91 -5.38 -0.36 17.63
C ALA A 91 -6.46 -0.90 16.67
N LEU A 92 -6.07 -1.57 15.59
CA LEU A 92 -6.97 -2.01 14.52
C LEU A 92 -7.16 -3.53 14.47
N ASN A 93 -6.53 -4.28 15.37
CA ASN A 93 -6.55 -5.74 15.41
C ASN A 93 -6.24 -6.38 14.04
N THR A 94 -5.17 -5.92 13.40
CA THR A 94 -4.74 -6.36 12.06
C THR A 94 -3.23 -6.51 11.99
N ASN A 95 -2.75 -7.52 11.27
CA ASN A 95 -1.32 -7.68 10.97
C ASN A 95 -0.94 -7.12 9.59
N TRP A 96 -1.87 -6.49 8.87
CA TRP A 96 -1.58 -5.85 7.59
C TRP A 96 -1.03 -4.45 7.79
N ILE A 97 0.06 -4.09 7.11
CA ILE A 97 0.66 -2.77 7.20
C ILE A 97 1.18 -2.28 5.84
N LYS A 98 0.78 -1.06 5.47
CA LYS A 98 1.44 -0.31 4.40
C LYS A 98 2.68 0.38 4.98
N LEU A 99 3.84 -0.19 4.69
CA LEU A 99 5.10 0.31 5.21
C LEU A 99 5.59 1.50 4.38
N GLU A 100 5.74 2.64 5.05
CA GLU A 100 6.30 3.88 4.52
C GLU A 100 7.44 4.33 5.43
N VAL A 101 8.64 4.50 4.85
CA VAL A 101 9.79 5.12 5.52
C VAL A 101 10.34 6.20 4.60
N ILE A 102 10.20 7.46 5.00
CA ILE A 102 10.44 8.62 4.13
C ILE A 102 11.82 9.23 4.42
N ALA A 103 12.61 9.43 3.36
CA ALA A 103 13.94 10.03 3.47
C ALA A 103 13.87 11.54 3.74
N ASP A 104 12.95 12.26 3.07
CA ASP A 104 12.76 13.70 3.24
C ASP A 104 11.33 14.18 2.93
N GLU A 105 10.91 15.25 3.59
CA GLU A 105 9.55 15.79 3.47
C GLU A 105 9.28 16.53 2.16
N ARG A 106 10.31 16.92 1.42
CA ARG A 106 10.15 17.69 0.19
C ARG A 106 9.83 16.77 -0.99
N THR A 107 10.53 15.65 -1.10
CA THR A 107 10.32 14.70 -2.19
C THR A 107 9.34 13.58 -1.83
N LEU A 108 9.21 13.28 -0.53
CA LEU A 108 8.45 12.14 -0.02
C LEU A 108 8.87 10.80 -0.67
N LEU A 109 10.13 10.73 -1.10
CA LEU A 109 10.72 9.50 -1.61
C LEU A 109 11.11 8.58 -0.45
N PRO A 110 11.01 7.25 -0.65
CA PRO A 110 11.33 6.29 0.40
C PRO A 110 12.84 6.20 0.65
N ASP A 111 13.24 6.04 1.90
CA ASP A 111 14.60 5.63 2.25
C ASP A 111 14.74 4.12 2.03
N ALA A 112 15.47 3.73 0.99
CA ALA A 112 15.60 2.33 0.60
C ALA A 112 16.26 1.45 1.68
N VAL A 113 17.20 1.98 2.46
CA VAL A 113 17.94 1.22 3.46
C VAL A 113 17.07 0.98 4.68
N GLU A 114 16.44 2.04 5.18
CA GLU A 114 15.55 1.94 6.33
C GLU A 114 14.26 1.16 6.00
N LEU A 115 13.76 1.27 4.77
CA LEU A 115 12.60 0.52 4.30
C LEU A 115 12.85 -1.00 4.36
N VAL A 116 13.98 -1.48 3.84
CA VAL A 116 14.32 -2.92 3.87
C VAL A 116 14.48 -3.40 5.31
N ARG A 117 15.19 -2.65 6.16
CA ARG A 117 15.36 -2.98 7.58
C ARG A 117 14.03 -3.13 8.31
N ALA A 118 13.11 -2.19 8.09
CA ALA A 118 11.78 -2.27 8.68
C ALA A 118 10.96 -3.43 8.12
N ALA A 119 11.05 -3.68 6.82
CA ALA A 119 10.35 -4.79 6.17
C ALA A 119 10.78 -6.14 6.75
N GLU A 120 12.08 -6.40 6.85
CA GLU A 120 12.64 -7.63 7.45
C GLU A 120 12.09 -7.83 8.88
N GLN A 121 12.19 -6.80 9.72
CA GLN A 121 11.72 -6.88 11.10
C GLN A 121 10.21 -7.12 11.20
N LEU A 122 9.41 -6.45 10.37
CA LEU A 122 7.95 -6.60 10.40
C LEU A 122 7.49 -7.95 9.88
N VAL A 123 8.14 -8.48 8.84
CA VAL A 123 7.86 -9.84 8.35
C VAL A 123 8.18 -10.87 9.42
N ASP A 124 9.34 -10.75 10.10
CA ASP A 124 9.71 -11.62 11.23
C ASP A 124 8.70 -11.51 12.40
N ASP A 125 8.14 -10.32 12.63
CA ASP A 125 7.08 -10.07 13.61
C ASP A 125 5.67 -10.54 13.15
N GLY A 126 5.56 -11.21 12.00
CA GLY A 126 4.33 -11.80 11.48
C GLY A 126 3.37 -10.82 10.78
N PHE A 127 3.85 -9.66 10.34
CA PHE A 127 3.06 -8.72 9.55
C PHE A 127 2.95 -9.14 8.08
N VAL A 128 1.80 -8.84 7.49
CA VAL A 128 1.62 -8.76 6.04
C VAL A 128 2.08 -7.37 5.60
N VAL A 129 3.31 -7.28 5.10
CA VAL A 129 3.96 -6.02 4.75
C VAL A 129 3.72 -5.65 3.29
N LEU A 130 3.23 -4.43 3.06
CA LEU A 130 3.07 -3.81 1.75
C LEU A 130 3.95 -2.53 1.70
N PRO A 131 5.20 -2.60 1.23
CA PRO A 131 6.13 -1.47 1.22
C PRO A 131 5.86 -0.51 0.06
N TYR A 132 5.80 0.79 0.38
CA TYR A 132 5.91 1.89 -0.56
C TYR A 132 7.40 2.06 -0.94
N THR A 133 7.73 1.81 -2.20
CA THR A 133 9.12 1.82 -2.70
C THR A 133 9.26 2.74 -3.91
N ASN A 134 10.50 3.04 -4.29
CA ASN A 134 10.80 3.71 -5.55
C ASN A 134 10.65 2.73 -6.74
N ASP A 135 10.97 3.19 -7.94
CA ASP A 135 10.93 2.40 -9.17
C ASP A 135 12.20 1.56 -9.38
N ASP A 136 13.02 1.27 -8.37
CA ASP A 136 14.22 0.43 -8.52
C ASP A 136 13.86 -1.08 -8.54
N PRO A 137 14.09 -1.81 -9.66
CA PRO A 137 13.81 -3.24 -9.74
C PRO A 137 14.62 -4.11 -8.78
N VAL A 138 15.84 -3.68 -8.42
CA VAL A 138 16.69 -4.39 -7.45
C VAL A 138 16.12 -4.24 -6.05
N LEU A 139 15.65 -3.05 -5.68
CA LEU A 139 15.01 -2.83 -4.39
C LEU A 139 13.69 -3.59 -4.27
N ALA A 140 12.86 -3.57 -5.32
CA ALA A 140 11.63 -4.36 -5.38
C ALA A 140 11.92 -5.85 -5.16
N ARG A 141 12.98 -6.38 -5.78
CA ARG A 141 13.42 -7.76 -5.56
C ARG A 141 13.84 -8.04 -4.12
N ARG A 142 14.59 -7.13 -3.50
CA ARG A 142 15.01 -7.28 -2.10
C ARG A 142 13.83 -7.30 -1.13
N LEU A 143 12.83 -6.45 -1.34
CA LEU A 143 11.63 -6.41 -0.51
C LEU A 143 10.80 -7.69 -0.66
N GLU A 144 10.73 -8.23 -1.87
CA GLU A 144 10.13 -9.54 -2.13
C GLU A 144 10.91 -10.67 -1.42
N ASP A 145 12.24 -10.70 -1.56
CA ASP A 145 13.09 -11.71 -0.90
C ASP A 145 13.04 -11.59 0.64
N ALA A 146 12.78 -10.40 1.19
CA ALA A 146 12.52 -10.17 2.61
C ALA A 146 11.15 -10.69 3.08
N GLY A 147 10.29 -11.16 2.17
CA GLY A 147 9.00 -11.75 2.49
C GLY A 147 7.81 -10.77 2.49
N CYS A 148 7.95 -9.58 1.89
CA CYS A 148 6.81 -8.69 1.72
C CYS A 148 5.73 -9.34 0.86
N ALA A 149 4.46 -9.15 1.24
CA ALA A 149 3.32 -9.73 0.53
C ALA A 149 3.00 -9.06 -0.80
N ALA A 150 3.56 -7.86 -1.00
CA ALA A 150 3.42 -7.03 -2.18
C ALA A 150 4.68 -6.15 -2.32
N VAL A 151 4.84 -5.50 -3.47
CA VAL A 151 5.73 -4.34 -3.64
C VAL A 151 4.96 -3.22 -4.35
N MET A 152 5.05 -1.99 -3.85
CA MET A 152 4.29 -0.85 -4.38
C MET A 152 5.25 0.25 -4.87
N PRO A 153 5.82 0.13 -6.08
CA PRO A 153 6.63 1.18 -6.66
C PRO A 153 5.79 2.44 -6.93
N LEU A 154 6.36 3.60 -6.63
CA LEU A 154 5.77 4.88 -7.01
C LEU A 154 5.77 5.08 -8.53
N GLY A 155 4.75 5.77 -9.04
CA GLY A 155 4.72 6.25 -10.43
C GLY A 155 5.45 7.58 -10.58
N SER A 156 5.25 8.48 -9.62
CA SER A 156 5.92 9.77 -9.47
C SER A 156 5.91 10.18 -7.99
N PRO A 157 6.66 11.24 -7.57
CA PRO A 157 6.61 11.71 -6.19
C PRO A 157 5.19 12.00 -5.71
N ILE A 158 4.90 11.65 -4.46
CA ILE A 158 3.57 11.78 -3.83
C ILE A 158 3.01 13.19 -4.03
N GLY A 159 1.73 13.28 -4.44
CA GLY A 159 1.02 14.55 -4.56
C GLY A 159 1.21 15.29 -5.88
N THR A 160 2.18 14.90 -6.72
CA THR A 160 2.53 15.64 -7.94
C THR A 160 1.56 15.45 -9.11
N GLY A 161 0.84 14.32 -9.17
CA GLY A 161 -0.08 14.02 -10.26
C GLY A 161 0.58 13.81 -11.64
N LEU A 162 1.90 13.54 -11.68
CA LEU A 162 2.65 13.37 -12.94
C LEU A 162 2.42 12.02 -13.64
N GLY A 163 1.69 11.10 -13.01
CA GLY A 163 1.44 9.76 -13.55
C GLY A 163 2.66 8.84 -13.39
N ILE A 164 2.91 8.00 -14.40
CA ILE A 164 4.05 7.07 -14.42
C ILE A 164 5.22 7.75 -15.13
N THR A 165 6.24 8.18 -14.40
CA THR A 165 7.40 8.89 -14.98
C THR A 165 8.46 7.96 -15.57
N ASN A 166 8.48 6.69 -15.14
CA ASN A 166 9.44 5.69 -15.63
C ASN A 166 8.76 4.34 -15.93
N PRO A 167 8.02 4.24 -17.05
CA PRO A 167 7.32 3.01 -17.41
C PRO A 167 8.26 1.81 -17.58
N HIS A 168 9.49 2.03 -18.06
CA HIS A 168 10.46 0.96 -18.29
C HIS A 168 10.84 0.22 -17.00
N ASN A 169 11.13 0.97 -15.93
CA ASN A 169 11.42 0.35 -14.65
C ASN A 169 10.22 -0.39 -14.06
N ILE A 170 9.00 0.15 -14.23
CA ILE A 170 7.77 -0.54 -13.82
C ILE A 170 7.61 -1.86 -14.58
N GLU A 171 7.87 -1.89 -15.89
CA GLU A 171 7.86 -3.11 -16.69
C GLU A 171 8.91 -4.12 -16.19
N MET A 172 10.10 -3.67 -15.80
CA MET A 172 11.14 -4.53 -15.22
C MET A 172 10.72 -5.14 -13.88
N ILE A 173 10.11 -4.35 -12.99
CA ILE A 173 9.56 -4.84 -11.71
C ILE A 173 8.49 -5.91 -11.97
N VAL A 174 7.60 -5.66 -12.93
CA VAL A 174 6.55 -6.61 -13.33
C VAL A 174 7.12 -7.89 -13.95
N ALA A 175 8.18 -7.78 -14.76
CA ALA A 175 8.81 -8.91 -15.44
C ALA A 175 9.68 -9.78 -14.51
N GLY A 176 9.90 -9.34 -13.26
CA GLY A 176 10.73 -10.03 -12.28
C GLY A 176 10.39 -11.52 -12.09
N PRO A 177 11.37 -12.33 -11.64
CA PRO A 177 11.34 -13.80 -11.72
C PRO A 177 10.17 -14.50 -10.99
N THR A 178 9.46 -13.80 -10.12
CA THR A 178 8.38 -14.34 -9.27
C THR A 178 7.11 -13.49 -9.33
N SER A 179 6.78 -12.93 -10.50
CA SER A 179 5.50 -12.26 -10.83
C SER A 179 4.20 -13.08 -10.60
N ARG A 180 4.25 -14.16 -9.81
CA ARG A 180 3.11 -14.78 -9.13
C ARG A 180 2.67 -13.96 -7.93
N TRP A 181 1.90 -12.91 -8.20
CA TRP A 181 0.97 -12.31 -7.23
C TRP A 181 -0.27 -13.21 -7.01
N CYS A 182 -0.03 -14.53 -6.91
CA CYS A 182 -1.05 -15.56 -6.82
C CYS A 182 -0.42 -16.83 -6.22
N SER A 183 -0.51 -17.00 -4.91
CA SER A 183 -0.26 -18.27 -4.26
C SER A 183 -1.49 -19.17 -4.42
N THR A 184 -1.58 -19.88 -5.55
CA THR A 184 -2.33 -21.15 -5.59
C THR A 184 -1.35 -22.31 -5.40
N PRO A 185 -1.71 -23.38 -4.66
CA PRO A 185 -0.86 -24.54 -4.48
C PRO A 185 -0.46 -25.15 -5.83
N ALA A 186 0.78 -25.61 -5.91
CA ALA A 186 1.47 -26.06 -7.13
C ALA A 186 0.68 -27.10 -7.96
N SER A 187 -0.16 -26.67 -8.90
CA SER A 187 -0.73 -27.55 -9.95
C SER A 187 -1.35 -26.86 -11.17
N ALA A 188 -1.17 -25.54 -11.37
CA ALA A 188 -1.72 -24.84 -12.55
C ALA A 188 -0.62 -24.39 -13.54
N PRO A 189 -0.86 -24.50 -14.87
CA PRO A 189 0.12 -24.13 -15.90
C PRO A 189 0.40 -22.62 -15.92
N PRO A 190 1.56 -22.19 -16.47
CA PRO A 190 1.99 -20.80 -16.40
C PRO A 190 1.05 -19.90 -17.21
N ALA A 191 0.26 -19.08 -16.50
CA ALA A 191 -0.44 -17.96 -17.11
C ALA A 191 0.55 -16.80 -17.32
N THR A 192 0.56 -16.24 -18.53
CA THR A 192 1.28 -14.99 -18.82
C THR A 192 0.85 -13.89 -17.85
N PRO A 193 1.78 -13.19 -17.17
CA PRO A 193 1.41 -12.05 -16.34
C PRO A 193 0.93 -10.93 -17.26
N ARG A 194 -0.37 -10.62 -17.22
CA ARG A 194 -0.93 -9.41 -17.81
C ARG A 194 -1.55 -8.59 -16.69
N TRP A 195 -0.88 -7.49 -16.35
CA TRP A 195 -1.37 -6.52 -15.37
C TRP A 195 -2.29 -5.49 -16.03
N PRO A 196 -3.43 -5.15 -15.40
CA PRO A 196 -4.11 -3.89 -15.65
C PRO A 196 -3.40 -2.75 -14.87
N TRP A 197 -3.17 -1.65 -15.58
CA TRP A 197 -2.23 -0.54 -15.33
C TRP A 197 -2.46 0.38 -14.11
N ASN A 198 -3.10 -0.05 -13.01
CA ASN A 198 -3.57 0.87 -11.95
C ASN A 198 -2.80 0.87 -10.62
N TRP A 199 -1.60 0.28 -10.56
CA TRP A 199 -0.80 0.23 -9.32
C TRP A 199 0.24 1.34 -9.28
N VAL A 200 -0.24 2.57 -9.11
CA VAL A 200 0.57 3.69 -8.62
C VAL A 200 -0.07 4.10 -7.31
N ALA A 201 0.69 4.03 -6.21
CA ALA A 201 0.31 4.56 -4.91
C ALA A 201 0.06 6.07 -5.07
N THR A 202 -1.15 6.43 -5.49
CA THR A 202 -1.58 7.80 -5.62
C THR A 202 -2.26 8.13 -4.30
N PRO A 203 -1.66 8.93 -3.41
CA PRO A 203 -2.49 9.64 -2.45
C PRO A 203 -3.40 10.50 -3.31
N CYS A 204 -4.72 10.37 -3.15
CA CYS A 204 -5.71 11.11 -3.91
C CYS A 204 -5.27 12.58 -4.08
N CYS A 205 -4.71 12.91 -5.26
CA CYS A 205 -4.41 14.28 -5.64
C CYS A 205 -5.76 14.92 -5.95
N TRP A 206 -6.36 15.54 -4.95
CA TRP A 206 -7.46 16.48 -5.19
C TRP A 206 -6.85 17.72 -5.84
N PRO A 207 -7.23 18.09 -7.07
CA PRO A 207 -6.74 19.32 -7.68
C PRO A 207 -7.20 20.52 -6.81
N PRO A 208 -6.31 21.49 -6.52
CA PRO A 208 -6.77 22.77 -6.02
C PRO A 208 -7.62 23.41 -7.11
N ARG A 209 -8.81 23.89 -6.75
CA ARG A 209 -9.56 24.81 -7.63
C ARG A 209 -8.81 26.12 -7.76
#